data_AF-A0AAW7XDW5-F1
#
_entry.id   AF-A0AAW7XDW5-F1
#
_cell.length_a   1.000
_cell.length_b   1.000
_cell.length_c   1.000
_cell.angle_alpha   90.00
_cell.angle_beta   90.00
_cell.angle_gamma   90.00
#
_symmetry.space_group_name_H-M   'P 1'
#
loop_
_entity.id
_entity.type
_entity.pdbx_description
1 polymer ?
#
loop_
_entity_poly.entity_id
_entity_poly.type
_entity_poly.pdbx_seq_one_letter_code
_entity_poly.pdbx_strand_id
1 'polypeptide(L)'
;MRTQEAENPLLDSEFFWYSILEGDQIIIEVDYFVDHELVLRRGRPYQVLSKIETDSCNMAFIVESDITGQLVFIHPFMIDDYILNPQRPSIN
;
A
#
# COMPACT_ATOMS: atom_id res chain seq x y z
N MET A 1 -5.35 -5.53 -29.77
CA MET A 1 -5.95 -6.40 -28.74
C MET A 1 -4.87 -6.66 -27.71
N ARG A 2 -4.93 -6.00 -26.54
CA ARG A 2 -4.12 -6.44 -25.38
C ARG A 2 -4.85 -7.64 -24.80
N THR A 3 -4.18 -8.77 -24.73
CA THR A 3 -4.66 -9.97 -24.05
C THR A 3 -4.92 -9.56 -22.60
N GLN A 4 -6.18 -9.62 -22.15
CA GLN A 4 -6.51 -9.61 -20.72
C GLN A 4 -5.99 -10.93 -20.15
N GLU A 5 -4.71 -10.96 -19.78
CA GLU A 5 -4.27 -11.90 -18.76
C GLU A 5 -5.09 -11.56 -17.52
N ALA A 6 -5.78 -12.56 -16.96
CA ALA A 6 -6.60 -12.37 -15.78
C ALA A 6 -5.73 -11.70 -14.70
N GLU A 7 -6.12 -10.50 -14.28
CA GLU A 7 -5.54 -9.82 -13.12
C GLU A 7 -5.52 -10.85 -11.98
N ASN A 8 -4.32 -11.19 -11.50
CA ASN A 8 -4.14 -12.14 -10.41
C ASN A 8 -3.82 -11.31 -9.17
N PRO A 9 -4.81 -11.00 -8.33
CA PRO A 9 -4.62 -10.00 -7.29
C PRO A 9 -3.63 -10.44 -6.20
N LEU A 10 -3.38 -11.75 -6.09
CA LEU A 10 -2.34 -12.29 -5.22
C LEU A 10 -0.94 -11.96 -5.76
N LEU A 11 -0.75 -12.07 -7.08
CA LEU A 11 0.51 -11.75 -7.75
C LEU A 11 0.78 -10.23 -7.71
N ASP A 12 -0.27 -9.43 -7.85
CA ASP A 12 -0.17 -7.96 -7.73
C ASP A 12 0.16 -7.55 -6.28
N SER A 13 -0.47 -8.19 -5.28
CA SER A 13 -0.16 -7.96 -3.86
C SER A 13 1.29 -8.29 -3.52
N GLU A 14 1.80 -9.42 -4.03
CA GLU A 14 3.19 -9.82 -3.84
C GLU A 14 4.16 -8.85 -4.54
N PHE A 15 3.82 -8.42 -5.75
CA PHE A 15 4.59 -7.40 -6.47
C PHE A 15 4.69 -6.09 -5.68
N PHE A 16 3.56 -5.57 -5.19
CA PHE A 16 3.55 -4.35 -4.36
C PHE A 16 4.37 -4.54 -3.09
N TRP A 17 4.21 -5.69 -2.41
CA TRP A 17 4.97 -6.01 -1.21
C TRP A 17 6.48 -5.88 -1.43
N TYR A 18 7.02 -6.47 -2.50
CA TYR A 18 8.47 -6.42 -2.74
C TYR A 18 8.97 -5.11 -3.36
N SER A 19 8.10 -4.39 -4.08
CA SER A 19 8.49 -3.16 -4.78
C SER A 19 8.57 -1.94 -3.87
N ILE A 20 7.69 -1.86 -2.87
CA ILE A 20 7.52 -0.68 -2.01
C ILE A 20 8.38 -0.82 -0.75
N LEU A 21 9.11 0.25 -0.41
CA LEU A 21 9.91 0.36 0.80
C LEU A 21 9.37 1.42 1.77
N GLU A 22 9.88 1.40 2.99
CA GLU A 22 9.68 2.47 3.96
C GLU A 22 10.15 3.81 3.36
N GLY A 23 9.33 4.85 3.52
CA GLY A 23 9.52 6.17 2.94
C GLY A 23 8.89 6.37 1.56
N ASP A 24 8.59 5.31 0.80
CA ASP A 24 7.77 5.42 -0.41
C ASP A 24 6.33 5.80 -0.02
N GLN A 25 5.52 6.23 -0.99
CA GLN A 25 4.10 6.55 -0.77
C GLN A 25 3.20 5.55 -1.50
N ILE A 26 2.12 5.11 -0.86
CA ILE A 26 1.11 4.23 -1.45
C ILE A 26 -0.19 4.99 -1.70
N ILE A 27 -0.90 4.61 -2.75
CA ILE A 27 -2.21 5.11 -3.10
C ILE A 27 -3.18 3.93 -3.02
N ILE A 28 -4.27 4.09 -2.29
CA ILE A 28 -5.26 3.03 -2.10
C ILE A 28 -6.39 3.11 -3.13
N GLU A 29 -6.90 1.96 -3.54
CA GLU A 29 -7.94 1.80 -4.57
C GLU A 29 -9.31 2.32 -4.11
N VAL A 30 -9.61 2.14 -2.82
CA VAL A 30 -10.92 2.45 -2.23
C VAL A 30 -10.77 3.23 -0.93
N ASP A 31 -11.81 4.00 -0.58
CA ASP A 31 -11.87 4.66 0.73
C ASP A 31 -11.83 3.59 1.84
N TYR A 32 -10.95 3.78 2.82
CA TYR A 32 -10.72 2.82 3.89
C TYR A 32 -11.39 3.29 5.18
N PHE A 33 -12.18 2.40 5.78
CA PHE A 33 -12.97 2.68 6.98
C PHE A 33 -12.60 1.71 8.10
N VAL A 34 -12.48 2.23 9.32
CA VAL A 34 -12.31 1.46 10.56
C VAL A 34 -13.43 1.88 11.49
N ASP A 35 -14.18 0.92 12.04
CA ASP A 35 -15.33 1.19 12.93
C ASP A 35 -16.33 2.25 12.40
N HIS A 36 -16.56 2.23 11.08
CA HIS A 36 -17.44 3.15 10.34
C HIS A 36 -16.91 4.60 10.23
N GLU A 37 -15.69 4.86 10.68
CA GLU A 37 -14.99 6.12 10.49
C GLU A 37 -14.07 6.04 9.26
N LEU A 38 -14.11 7.07 8.40
CA LEU A 38 -13.21 7.17 7.26
C LEU A 38 -11.80 7.49 7.76
N VAL A 39 -10.86 6.57 7.54
CA VAL A 39 -9.48 6.73 7.99
C VAL A 39 -8.51 7.04 6.85
N LEU A 40 -8.78 6.58 5.62
CA LEU A 40 -7.98 6.94 4.44
C LEU A 40 -8.89 7.16 3.24
N ARG A 41 -8.51 8.09 2.36
CA ARG A 41 -9.22 8.37 1.10
C ARG A 41 -8.51 7.72 -0.07
N ARG A 42 -9.28 7.16 -0.99
CA ARG A 42 -8.76 6.70 -2.27
C ARG A 42 -8.06 7.83 -3.03
N GLY A 43 -7.04 7.46 -3.82
CA GLY A 43 -6.33 8.40 -4.69
C GLY A 43 -5.41 9.37 -3.95
N ARG A 44 -5.24 9.27 -2.62
CA ARG A 44 -4.28 10.07 -1.87
C ARG A 44 -2.99 9.28 -1.61
N PRO A 45 -1.81 9.94 -1.70
CA PRO A 45 -0.56 9.32 -1.33
C PRO A 45 -0.38 9.30 0.19
N TYR A 46 -0.03 8.13 0.72
CA TYR A 46 0.26 7.90 2.12
C TYR A 46 1.67 7.34 2.27
N GLN A 47 2.53 8.00 3.05
CA GLN A 47 3.88 7.53 3.25
C GLN A 47 3.89 6.23 4.07
N VAL A 48 4.61 5.23 3.55
CA VAL A 48 4.89 3.98 4.27
C VAL A 48 5.87 4.28 5.38
N LEU A 49 5.41 4.17 6.61
CA LEU A 49 6.22 4.38 7.81
C LEU A 49 6.95 3.11 8.22
N SER A 50 6.29 1.96 8.05
CA SER A 50 6.92 0.67 8.27
C SER A 50 6.21 -0.46 7.52
N LYS A 51 6.83 -1.64 7.53
CA LYS A 51 6.34 -2.88 6.94
C LYS A 51 6.34 -3.97 7.99
N ILE A 52 5.24 -4.71 8.10
CA ILE A 52 5.16 -5.89 8.95
C ILE A 52 4.81 -7.12 8.12
N GLU A 53 5.48 -8.22 8.40
CA GLU A 53 5.22 -9.53 7.81
C GLU A 53 5.40 -10.58 8.90
N THR A 54 4.29 -11.20 9.31
CA THR A 54 4.32 -12.30 10.28
C THR A 54 4.26 -13.65 9.56
N ASP A 55 3.53 -13.71 8.45
CA ASP A 55 3.52 -14.78 7.46
C ASP A 55 3.06 -14.20 6.10
N SER A 56 3.08 -15.01 5.04
CA SER A 56 2.73 -14.58 3.69
C SER A 56 1.28 -14.10 3.51
N CYS A 57 0.39 -14.41 4.46
CA CYS A 57 -1.01 -13.94 4.47
C CYS A 57 -1.22 -12.75 5.40
N ASN A 58 -0.25 -12.43 6.26
CA ASN A 58 -0.30 -11.39 7.28
C ASN A 58 0.85 -10.40 7.07
N MET A 59 0.81 -9.74 5.91
CA MET A 59 1.67 -8.61 5.56
C MET A 59 0.88 -7.30 5.49
N ALA A 60 1.47 -6.22 5.96
CA ALA A 60 0.85 -4.90 5.91
C ALA A 60 1.89 -3.78 5.82
N PHE A 61 1.54 -2.75 5.05
CA PHE A 61 2.15 -1.44 5.13
C PHE A 61 1.50 -0.65 6.27
N ILE A 62 2.32 0.02 7.07
CA ILE A 62 1.86 0.92 8.12
C ILE A 62 1.97 2.34 7.60
N VAL A 63 0.85 3.07 7.59
CA VAL A 63 0.77 4.48 7.21
C VAL A 63 0.10 5.29 8.32
N GLU A 64 0.28 6.61 8.32
CA GLU A 64 -0.47 7.52 9.18
C GLU A 64 -1.66 8.12 8.43
N SER A 65 -2.83 8.10 9.04
CA SER A 65 -4.03 8.73 8.52
C SER A 65 -3.89 10.26 8.50
N ASP A 66 -4.14 10.88 7.35
CA ASP A 66 -4.26 12.35 7.22
C ASP A 66 -5.57 12.90 7.79
N ILE A 67 -6.47 12.02 8.26
CA ILE A 67 -7.79 12.36 8.80
C ILE A 67 -7.77 12.25 10.33
N THR A 68 -7.32 11.11 10.85
CA THR A 68 -7.38 10.79 12.28
C THR A 68 -6.03 10.88 12.99
N GLY A 69 -4.91 10.95 12.25
CA GLY A 69 -3.55 10.90 12.82
C GLY A 69 -3.17 9.53 13.40
N GLN A 70 -3.99 8.51 13.17
CA GLN A 70 -3.73 7.16 13.66
C GLN A 70 -2.90 6.36 12.67
N LEU A 71 -2.15 5.38 13.19
CA LEU A 71 -1.49 4.38 12.36
C LEU A 71 -2.51 3.38 11.81
N VAL A 72 -2.44 3.14 10.51
CA VAL A 72 -3.36 2.26 9.78
C VAL A 72 -2.54 1.17 9.08
N PHE A 73 -3.01 -0.07 9.22
CA PHE A 73 -2.41 -1.25 8.60
C PHE A 73 -3.10 -1.54 7.28
N ILE A 74 -2.34 -1.52 6.19
CA ILE A 74 -2.84 -1.63 4.82
C ILE A 74 -2.24 -2.88 4.18
N HIS A 75 -3.09 -3.86 3.90
CA HIS A 75 -2.71 -5.04 3.13
C HIS A 75 -2.37 -4.63 1.67
N PRO A 76 -1.32 -5.20 1.04
CA PRO A 76 -0.91 -4.84 -0.32
C PRO A 76 -2.00 -4.96 -1.39
N PHE A 77 -2.96 -5.86 -1.21
CA PHE A 77 -4.14 -5.98 -2.08
C PHE A 77 -4.97 -4.69 -2.20
N MET A 78 -4.86 -3.75 -1.25
CA MET A 78 -5.62 -2.50 -1.27
C MET A 78 -4.90 -1.37 -2.04
N ILE A 79 -3.72 -1.64 -2.60
CA ILE A 79 -2.90 -0.65 -3.29
C ILE A 79 -3.30 -0.58 -4.77
N ASP A 80 -3.53 0.65 -5.22
CA ASP A 80 -3.77 1.00 -6.63
C ASP A 80 -2.46 1.42 -7.31
N ASP A 81 -1.64 2.24 -6.64
CA ASP A 81 -0.38 2.76 -7.18
C ASP A 81 0.60 3.15 -6.05
N TYR A 82 1.86 3.45 -6.39
CA TYR A 82 2.87 3.92 -5.45
C TYR A 82 3.86 4.92 -6.07
N ILE A 83 4.39 5.81 -5.21
CA ILE A 83 5.37 6.83 -5.57
C ILE A 83 6.66 6.52 -4.83
N LEU A 84 7.74 6.35 -5.59
CA LEU A 84 9.08 6.12 -5.05
C LEU A 84 9.60 7.35 -4.31
N ASN A 85 10.19 7.12 -3.13
CA ASN A 85 10.94 8.15 -2.43
C ASN A 85 12.19 8.49 -3.24
N PRO A 86 12.41 9.76 -3.62
CA PRO A 86 13.57 10.18 -4.40
C PRO A 86 14.90 9.99 -3.65
N GLN A 87 14.88 9.82 -2.33
CA GLN A 87 16.06 9.54 -1.52
C GLN A 87 16.36 8.04 -1.39
N ARG A 88 15.50 7.17 -1.93
CA ARG A 88 15.74 5.72 -1.93
C ARG A 88 17.00 5.43 -2.76
N PRO A 89 18.02 4.78 -2.20
CA PRO A 89 19.22 4.42 -2.96
C PRO A 89 18.84 3.47 -4.09
N SER A 90 19.26 3.78 -5.32
CA SER A 90 19.13 2.88 -6.46
C SER A 90 19.92 1.61 -6.15
N ILE A 91 19.21 0.51 -5.90
CA ILE A 91 19.84 -0.80 -5.75
C ILE A 91 20.15 -1.25 -7.19
N ASN A 92 21.43 -1.23 -7.57
CA ASN A 92 21.93 -1.80 -8.83
C ASN A 92 21.87 -3.33 -8.80
#